data_AF-A0A1F0R476-F1
#
_entry.id   AF-A0A1F0R476-F1
#
_cell.length_a   1.000
_cell.length_b   1.000
_cell.length_c   1.000
_cell.angle_alpha   90.00
_cell.angle_beta   90.00
_cell.angle_gamma   90.00
#
_symmetry.space_group_name_H-M   'P 1'
#
loop_
_entity.id
_entity.type
_entity.pdbx_description
1 polymer ?
#
loop_
_entity_poly.entity_id
_entity_poly.type
_entity_poly.pdbx_seq_one_letter_code
_entity_poly.pdbx_strand_id
1 'polypeptide(L)'
;MPENVSPPSPNDQNQETKKPRFNLYTWLFDKPERFFWVIVSLGLLGGLAALMVPNCIDWQISNNNSADIKADEIRQKSISDLRLHILYITGGIIAILTLLQNSWKNQIDRRKIEDDIQKNKDDYTRQVHAERRSRYTKAVEQLADANSAIRLGGVYTLVGLADEWLTDKDLKSKKQQKEGQVIINNLCAYIRSPYEFATGQATAREREVRKTIFNEISIRTKEDSQKDKTNWSDLLFEFQGAVFFYELDLQDMEFKKNVDFSEAKFFYSAKFKNINFKGGVKFTSTKFSTYESTHENHLTSFSDCFFQNSNSFERAEFNGEVQFSDTHFNSVDFGESRFFQKASFSNFISNETPSFTDALFTIYKSHYFRFKYDLPDSIIPSGDSPLVFPVYPIEFKNNSQEIPKYSRLFDPKSKNQETGDYEKSERAQ
;
A
#
# COMPACT_ATOMS: atom_id res chain seq x y z
N MET A 1 20.58 29.16 -18.10
CA MET A 1 21.55 29.09 -19.21
C MET A 1 22.94 29.24 -18.59
N PRO A 2 23.79 28.22 -18.72
CA PRO A 2 24.34 27.79 -20.00
C PRO A 2 23.82 26.45 -20.49
N GLU A 3 23.90 26.27 -21.82
CA GLU A 3 23.70 25.03 -22.55
C GLU A 3 24.82 24.03 -22.22
N ASN A 4 24.46 22.76 -22.00
CA ASN A 4 25.36 21.66 -22.29
C ASN A 4 24.58 20.39 -22.68
N VAL A 5 24.43 20.27 -24.01
CA VAL A 5 24.52 19.08 -24.85
C VAL A 5 24.34 17.71 -24.16
N SER A 6 23.23 17.05 -24.48
CA SER A 6 22.99 15.63 -24.19
C SER A 6 23.94 14.73 -24.99
N PRO A 7 24.42 13.60 -24.43
CA PRO A 7 25.29 12.66 -25.12
C PRO A 7 24.52 11.90 -26.24
N PRO A 8 25.20 11.46 -27.30
CA PRO A 8 24.57 10.73 -28.39
C PRO A 8 24.12 9.33 -27.95
N SER A 9 22.93 8.95 -28.40
CA SER A 9 22.35 7.61 -28.31
C SER A 9 23.28 6.54 -28.88
N PRO A 10 23.62 5.45 -28.16
CA PRO A 10 24.31 4.32 -28.74
C PRO A 10 23.33 3.33 -29.37
N ASN A 11 23.67 2.91 -30.60
CA ASN A 11 23.11 1.81 -31.41
C ASN A 11 21.92 2.08 -32.34
N ASP A 12 22.19 2.90 -33.38
CA ASP A 12 21.61 2.74 -34.72
C ASP A 12 22.61 2.05 -35.66
N GLN A 13 23.10 0.84 -35.33
CA GLN A 13 23.84 -0.01 -36.28
C GLN A 13 23.60 -1.50 -35.98
N ASN A 14 22.49 -2.04 -36.50
CA ASN A 14 22.33 -3.38 -37.10
C ASN A 14 20.84 -3.75 -37.19
N GLN A 15 20.11 -3.11 -38.09
CA GLN A 15 18.94 -3.74 -38.70
C GLN A 15 19.42 -4.46 -39.96
N GLU A 16 19.86 -5.71 -39.82
CA GLU A 16 19.85 -6.63 -40.95
C GLU A 16 18.41 -6.73 -41.45
N THR A 17 18.14 -6.11 -42.59
CA THR A 17 16.90 -6.28 -43.35
C THR A 17 16.77 -7.73 -43.79
N LYS A 18 16.18 -8.58 -42.94
CA LYS A 18 15.74 -9.93 -43.35
C LYS A 18 14.70 -9.78 -44.46
N LYS A 19 15.06 -10.16 -45.70
CA LYS A 19 14.11 -10.33 -46.81
C LYS A 19 12.89 -11.14 -46.31
N PRO A 20 11.64 -10.71 -46.58
CA PRO A 20 10.48 -11.48 -46.17
C PRO A 20 10.49 -12.80 -46.94
N ARG A 21 10.70 -13.92 -46.24
CA ARG A 21 10.50 -15.26 -46.80
C ARG A 21 9.03 -15.35 -47.22
N PHE A 22 8.77 -15.67 -48.49
CA PHE A 22 7.41 -15.86 -48.98
C PHE A 22 6.75 -17.01 -48.21
N ASN A 23 5.79 -16.67 -47.35
CA ASN A 23 5.01 -17.65 -46.62
C ASN A 23 3.72 -17.90 -47.41
N LEU A 24 3.69 -19.02 -48.12
CA LEU A 24 2.56 -19.46 -48.95
C LEU A 24 1.25 -19.47 -48.14
N TYR A 25 1.33 -19.78 -46.85
CA TYR A 25 0.19 -19.83 -45.95
C TYR A 25 -0.46 -18.44 -45.78
N THR A 26 0.33 -17.43 -45.42
CA THR A 26 -0.16 -16.04 -45.30
C THR A 26 -0.61 -15.47 -46.64
N TRP A 27 0.10 -15.79 -47.73
CA TRP A 27 -0.27 -15.30 -49.08
C TRP A 27 -1.63 -15.82 -49.54
N LEU A 28 -1.94 -17.08 -49.21
CA LEU A 28 -3.16 -17.79 -49.61
C LEU A 28 -4.35 -17.43 -48.70
N PHE A 29 -4.16 -17.37 -47.38
CA PHE A 29 -5.26 -17.22 -46.42
C PHE A 29 -5.57 -15.77 -46.02
N ASP A 30 -4.63 -14.82 -46.12
CA ASP A 30 -4.86 -13.42 -45.68
C ASP A 30 -5.83 -12.64 -46.57
N LYS A 31 -5.95 -13.00 -47.86
CA LYS A 31 -6.81 -12.30 -48.82
C LYS A 31 -7.93 -13.21 -49.33
N PRO A 32 -9.20 -12.93 -49.00
CA PRO A 32 -10.33 -13.79 -49.38
C PRO A 32 -10.51 -13.90 -50.90
N GLU A 33 -10.19 -12.85 -51.66
CA GLU A 33 -10.25 -12.85 -53.12
C GLU A 33 -9.28 -13.87 -53.75
N ARG A 34 -8.06 -14.00 -53.20
CA ARG A 34 -7.06 -14.94 -53.71
C ARG A 34 -7.47 -16.37 -53.45
N PHE A 35 -7.92 -16.64 -52.22
CA PHE A 35 -8.39 -17.95 -51.83
C PHE A 35 -9.57 -18.42 -52.69
N PHE A 36 -10.54 -17.53 -52.94
CA PHE A 36 -11.68 -17.81 -53.80
C PHE A 36 -11.26 -18.24 -55.21
N TRP A 37 -10.37 -17.47 -55.85
CA TRP A 37 -9.87 -17.82 -57.19
C TRP A 37 -9.03 -19.11 -57.22
N VAL A 38 -8.33 -19.44 -56.14
CA VAL A 38 -7.60 -20.73 -56.02
C VAL A 38 -8.58 -21.91 -55.95
N ILE A 39 -9.67 -21.82 -55.18
CA ILE A 39 -10.71 -22.86 -55.15
C ILE A 39 -11.35 -23.02 -56.53
N VAL A 40 -11.73 -21.91 -57.17
CA VAL A 40 -12.36 -21.94 -58.50
C VAL A 40 -11.42 -22.57 -59.52
N SER A 41 -10.14 -22.22 -59.50
CA SER A 41 -9.14 -22.78 -60.42
C SER A 41 -8.91 -24.27 -60.19
N LEU A 42 -8.85 -24.72 -58.93
CA LEU A 42 -8.74 -26.15 -58.58
C LEU A 42 -9.97 -26.95 -59.03
N GLY A 43 -11.16 -26.39 -58.87
CA GLY A 43 -12.40 -27.02 -59.34
C GLY A 43 -12.44 -27.15 -60.87
N LEU A 44 -12.06 -26.09 -61.59
CA LEU A 44 -11.99 -26.10 -63.06
C LEU A 44 -10.92 -27.07 -63.56
N LEU A 45 -9.70 -27.02 -63.02
CA LEU A 45 -8.60 -27.93 -63.39
C LEU A 45 -8.94 -29.40 -63.08
N GLY A 46 -9.52 -29.66 -61.91
CA GLY A 46 -9.94 -31.01 -61.51
C GLY A 46 -11.03 -31.56 -62.42
N GLY A 47 -12.05 -30.75 -62.73
CA GLY A 47 -13.10 -31.12 -63.67
C GLY A 47 -12.58 -31.37 -65.09
N LEU A 48 -11.64 -30.55 -65.56
CA LEU A 48 -11.03 -30.70 -66.89
C LEU A 48 -10.12 -31.94 -66.95
N ALA A 49 -9.33 -32.20 -65.90
CA ALA A 49 -8.51 -33.42 -65.79
C ALA A 49 -9.37 -34.69 -65.74
N ALA A 50 -10.48 -34.67 -65.00
CA ALA A 50 -11.43 -35.78 -64.92
C ALA A 50 -12.08 -36.12 -66.28
N LEU A 51 -12.16 -35.15 -67.19
CA LEU A 51 -12.65 -35.35 -68.56
C LEU A 51 -11.53 -35.77 -69.53
N MET A 52 -10.36 -35.14 -69.45
CA MET A 52 -9.31 -35.29 -70.45
C MET A 52 -8.35 -36.45 -70.17
N VAL A 53 -7.96 -36.67 -68.90
CA VAL A 53 -6.96 -37.69 -68.55
C VAL A 53 -7.47 -39.11 -68.86
N PRO A 54 -8.70 -39.50 -68.49
CA PRO A 54 -9.21 -40.82 -68.82
C PRO A 54 -9.33 -41.02 -70.34
N ASN A 55 -9.74 -39.99 -71.09
CA ASN A 55 -9.85 -40.04 -72.56
C ASN A 55 -8.49 -40.10 -73.28
N CYS A 56 -7.47 -39.42 -72.75
CA CYS A 56 -6.13 -39.45 -73.32
C CYS A 56 -5.44 -40.80 -73.06
N ILE A 57 -5.65 -41.38 -71.88
CA ILE A 57 -5.20 -42.73 -71.53
C ILE A 57 -5.95 -43.77 -72.38
N ASP A 58 -7.26 -43.59 -72.58
CA ASP A 58 -8.08 -44.43 -73.46
C ASP A 58 -7.53 -44.43 -74.88
N TRP A 59 -7.30 -43.26 -75.47
CA TRP A 59 -6.71 -43.10 -76.80
C TRP A 59 -5.32 -43.75 -76.93
N GLN A 60 -4.43 -43.54 -75.96
CA GLN A 60 -3.07 -44.07 -75.99
C GLN A 60 -3.02 -45.60 -75.87
N ILE A 61 -3.94 -46.20 -75.11
CA ILE A 61 -4.06 -47.66 -74.97
C ILE A 61 -4.78 -48.30 -76.16
N SER A 62 -5.78 -47.61 -76.75
CA SER A 62 -6.53 -48.08 -77.94
C SER A 62 -5.64 -48.26 -79.16
N ASN A 63 -4.55 -47.50 -79.27
CA ASN A 63 -3.58 -47.64 -80.37
C ASN A 63 -2.75 -48.94 -80.29
N ASN A 64 -2.82 -49.70 -79.19
CA ASN A 64 -1.87 -50.78 -78.90
C ASN A 64 -2.46 -52.20 -78.81
N ASN A 65 -3.78 -52.44 -78.87
CA ASN A 65 -4.33 -53.80 -78.75
C ASN A 65 -5.63 -54.04 -79.56
N SER A 66 -5.82 -55.28 -80.05
CA SER A 66 -7.02 -55.75 -80.75
C SER A 66 -8.04 -56.42 -79.80
N ALA A 67 -9.29 -55.99 -79.95
CA ALA A 67 -10.55 -56.37 -79.29
C ALA A 67 -10.67 -57.76 -78.62
N ASP A 68 -10.80 -57.74 -77.28
CA ASP A 68 -11.52 -58.74 -76.48
C ASP A 68 -12.64 -58.01 -75.71
N ILE A 69 -13.90 -58.44 -75.88
CA ILE A 69 -15.10 -57.77 -75.35
C ILE A 69 -15.06 -57.70 -73.81
N LYS A 70 -14.51 -58.71 -73.13
CA LYS A 70 -14.35 -58.69 -71.66
C LYS A 70 -13.29 -57.69 -71.19
N ALA A 71 -12.26 -57.45 -72.00
CA ALA A 71 -11.20 -56.50 -71.68
C ALA A 71 -11.68 -55.04 -71.82
N ASP A 72 -12.54 -54.75 -72.80
CA ASP A 72 -13.13 -53.42 -72.98
C ASP A 72 -14.10 -53.03 -71.86
N GLU A 73 -14.86 -53.97 -71.32
CA GLU A 73 -15.73 -53.73 -70.16
C GLU A 73 -14.93 -53.38 -68.89
N ILE A 74 -13.84 -54.13 -68.63
CA ILE A 74 -12.92 -53.86 -67.50
C ILE A 74 -12.21 -52.51 -67.69
N ARG A 75 -11.89 -52.14 -68.93
CA ARG A 75 -11.22 -50.88 -69.30
C ARG A 75 -12.13 -49.65 -69.15
N GLN A 76 -13.38 -49.70 -69.61
CA GLN A 76 -14.34 -48.62 -69.36
C GLN A 76 -14.62 -48.45 -67.86
N LYS A 77 -14.65 -49.56 -67.12
CA LYS A 77 -14.78 -49.53 -65.65
C LYS A 77 -13.58 -48.85 -64.98
N SER A 78 -12.35 -49.12 -65.41
CA SER A 78 -11.16 -48.45 -64.82
C SER A 78 -11.08 -46.96 -65.19
N ILE A 79 -11.52 -46.56 -66.39
CA ILE A 79 -11.59 -45.16 -66.83
C ILE A 79 -12.62 -44.37 -66.00
N SER A 80 -13.80 -44.94 -65.77
CA SER A 80 -14.84 -44.32 -64.94
C SER A 80 -14.42 -44.24 -63.47
N ASP A 81 -13.75 -45.27 -62.95
CA ASP A 81 -13.20 -45.28 -61.60
C ASP A 81 -12.05 -44.24 -61.45
N LEU A 82 -11.19 -44.08 -62.46
CA LEU A 82 -10.16 -43.05 -62.50
C LEU A 82 -10.77 -41.63 -62.48
N ARG A 83 -11.80 -41.39 -63.31
CA ARG A 83 -12.54 -40.12 -63.31
C ARG A 83 -13.14 -39.83 -61.93
N LEU A 84 -13.72 -40.84 -61.31
CA LEU A 84 -14.31 -40.75 -59.98
C LEU A 84 -13.26 -40.44 -58.91
N HIS A 85 -12.10 -41.11 -58.95
CA HIS A 85 -10.99 -40.84 -58.03
C HIS A 85 -10.42 -39.43 -58.20
N ILE A 86 -10.28 -38.91 -59.44
CA ILE A 86 -9.84 -37.52 -59.68
C ILE A 86 -10.84 -36.53 -59.06
N LEU A 87 -12.15 -36.76 -59.24
CA LEU A 87 -13.20 -35.91 -58.64
C LEU A 87 -13.20 -36.00 -57.11
N TYR A 88 -13.01 -37.18 -56.52
CA TYR A 88 -12.92 -37.34 -55.07
C TYR A 88 -11.68 -36.68 -54.48
N ILE A 89 -10.52 -36.81 -55.11
CA ILE A 89 -9.27 -36.18 -54.65
C ILE A 89 -9.40 -34.65 -54.73
N THR A 90 -9.89 -34.12 -55.86
CA THR A 90 -10.04 -32.68 -56.06
C THR A 90 -11.11 -32.08 -55.14
N GLY A 91 -12.27 -32.74 -54.99
CA GLY A 91 -13.29 -32.37 -54.02
C GLY A 91 -12.80 -32.43 -52.58
N GLY A 92 -12.03 -33.46 -52.22
CA GLY A 92 -11.42 -33.61 -50.90
C GLY A 92 -10.42 -32.49 -50.58
N ILE A 93 -9.57 -32.11 -51.54
CA ILE A 93 -8.63 -30.99 -51.38
C ILE A 93 -9.38 -29.67 -51.18
N ILE A 94 -10.42 -29.40 -51.97
CA ILE A 94 -11.24 -28.19 -51.83
C ILE A 94 -11.92 -28.16 -50.45
N ALA A 95 -12.48 -29.29 -50.00
CA ALA A 95 -13.11 -29.39 -48.69
C ALA A 95 -12.12 -29.11 -47.54
N ILE A 96 -10.92 -29.71 -47.59
CA ILE A 96 -9.86 -29.47 -46.60
C ILE A 96 -9.43 -28.00 -46.60
N LEU A 97 -9.19 -27.40 -47.77
CA LEU A 97 -8.79 -25.99 -47.86
C LEU A 97 -9.86 -25.06 -47.28
N THR A 98 -11.14 -25.34 -47.57
CA THR A 98 -12.27 -24.55 -47.04
C THR A 98 -12.37 -24.66 -45.52
N LEU A 99 -12.21 -25.86 -44.97
CA LEU A 99 -12.15 -26.08 -43.52
C LEU A 99 -10.93 -25.39 -42.87
N LEU A 100 -9.78 -25.40 -43.55
CA LEU A 100 -8.57 -24.74 -43.07
C LEU A 100 -8.75 -23.21 -43.04
N GLN A 101 -9.31 -22.62 -44.09
CA GLN A 101 -9.62 -21.19 -44.12
C GLN A 101 -10.61 -20.82 -43.01
N ASN A 102 -11.68 -21.60 -42.82
CA ASN A 102 -12.67 -21.36 -41.78
C ASN A 102 -12.05 -21.45 -40.38
N SER A 103 -11.27 -22.50 -40.10
CA SER A 103 -10.61 -22.65 -38.80
C SER A 103 -9.61 -21.53 -38.51
N TRP A 104 -8.86 -21.08 -39.51
CA TRP A 104 -7.93 -19.95 -39.40
C TRP A 104 -8.66 -18.61 -39.18
N LYS A 105 -9.71 -18.34 -39.95
CA LYS A 105 -10.57 -17.15 -39.76
C LYS A 105 -11.14 -17.14 -38.34
N ASN A 106 -11.68 -18.27 -37.88
CA ASN A 106 -12.21 -18.42 -36.53
C ASN A 106 -11.14 -18.19 -35.44
N GLN A 107 -9.90 -18.62 -35.66
CA GLN A 107 -8.80 -18.34 -34.72
C GLN A 107 -8.42 -16.84 -34.67
N ILE A 108 -8.45 -16.14 -35.80
CA ILE A 108 -8.20 -14.68 -35.83
C ILE A 108 -9.34 -13.92 -35.17
N ASP A 109 -10.58 -14.27 -35.49
CA ASP A 109 -11.74 -13.59 -34.94
C ASP A 109 -11.80 -13.82 -33.41
N ARG A 110 -11.45 -15.01 -32.91
CA ARG A 110 -11.26 -15.24 -31.46
C ARG A 110 -10.19 -14.33 -30.85
N ARG A 111 -9.02 -14.21 -31.47
CA ARG A 111 -7.95 -13.33 -30.98
C ARG A 111 -8.39 -11.86 -30.94
N LYS A 112 -9.08 -11.39 -31.99
CA LYS A 112 -9.62 -10.01 -32.02
C LYS A 112 -10.64 -9.78 -30.90
N ILE A 113 -11.53 -10.75 -30.66
CA ILE A 113 -12.52 -10.66 -29.58
C ILE A 113 -11.81 -10.63 -28.21
N GLU A 114 -10.80 -11.48 -28.00
CA GLU A 114 -10.01 -11.49 -26.76
C GLU A 114 -9.26 -10.16 -26.56
N ASP A 115 -8.63 -9.62 -27.61
CA ASP A 115 -7.95 -8.33 -27.60
C ASP A 115 -8.93 -7.19 -27.31
N ASP A 116 -10.14 -7.21 -27.89
CA ASP A 116 -11.19 -6.21 -27.65
C ASP A 116 -11.74 -6.30 -26.22
N ILE A 117 -11.93 -7.51 -25.68
CA ILE A 117 -12.33 -7.72 -24.27
C ILE A 117 -11.26 -7.17 -23.34
N GLN A 118 -9.98 -7.46 -23.61
CA GLN A 118 -8.87 -6.99 -22.80
C GLN A 118 -8.76 -5.46 -22.86
N LYS A 119 -8.88 -4.87 -24.06
CA LYS A 119 -8.88 -3.42 -24.25
C LYS A 119 -10.02 -2.75 -23.49
N ASN A 120 -11.24 -3.29 -23.58
CA ASN A 120 -12.39 -2.75 -22.85
C ASN A 120 -12.20 -2.82 -21.34
N LYS A 121 -11.60 -3.90 -20.82
CA LYS A 121 -11.26 -4.04 -19.40
C LYS A 121 -10.21 -3.02 -18.96
N ASP A 122 -9.18 -2.80 -19.78
CA ASP A 122 -8.14 -1.82 -19.50
C ASP A 122 -8.69 -0.39 -19.55
N ASP A 123 -9.56 -0.08 -20.51
CA ASP A 123 -10.21 1.22 -20.63
C ASP A 123 -11.19 1.49 -19.48
N TYR A 124 -11.97 0.48 -19.05
CA TYR A 124 -12.79 0.57 -17.84
C TYR A 124 -11.92 0.88 -16.60
N THR A 125 -10.80 0.18 -16.44
CA THR A 125 -9.88 0.40 -15.32
C THR A 125 -9.27 1.81 -15.34
N ARG A 126 -8.90 2.30 -16.53
CA ARG A 126 -8.41 3.68 -16.72
C ARG A 126 -9.48 4.70 -16.36
N GLN A 127 -10.73 4.47 -16.76
CA GLN A 127 -11.85 5.36 -16.44
C GLN A 127 -12.11 5.43 -14.93
N VAL A 128 -12.18 4.28 -14.24
CA VAL A 128 -12.35 4.24 -12.78
C VAL A 128 -11.22 4.98 -12.07
N HIS A 129 -9.97 4.78 -12.50
CA HIS A 129 -8.83 5.49 -11.92
C HIS A 129 -8.86 7.00 -12.19
N ALA A 130 -9.27 7.42 -13.39
CA ALA A 130 -9.43 8.83 -13.74
C ALA A 130 -10.54 9.49 -12.90
N GLU A 131 -11.66 8.81 -12.68
CA GLU A 131 -12.77 9.30 -11.86
C GLU A 131 -12.34 9.44 -10.39
N ARG A 132 -11.68 8.42 -9.82
CA ARG A 132 -11.11 8.51 -8.47
C ARG A 132 -10.12 9.67 -8.34
N ARG A 133 -9.27 9.88 -9.35
CA ARG A 133 -8.31 11.00 -9.37
C ARG A 133 -9.03 12.35 -9.42
N SER A 134 -10.10 12.46 -10.20
CA SER A 134 -10.94 13.65 -10.27
C SER A 134 -11.60 13.97 -8.92
N ARG A 135 -12.25 12.99 -8.28
CA ARG A 135 -12.82 13.13 -6.93
C ARG A 135 -11.77 13.48 -5.89
N TYR A 136 -10.60 12.84 -5.95
CA TYR A 136 -9.45 13.16 -5.08
C TYR A 136 -9.02 14.61 -5.23
N THR A 137 -8.79 15.08 -6.46
CA THR A 137 -8.38 16.48 -6.69
C THR A 137 -9.44 17.46 -6.18
N LYS A 138 -10.72 17.17 -6.39
CA LYS A 138 -11.79 18.05 -5.89
C LYS A 138 -11.86 18.05 -4.37
N ALA A 139 -11.68 16.92 -3.72
CA ALA A 139 -11.70 16.81 -2.27
C ALA A 139 -10.51 17.52 -1.62
N VAL A 140 -9.32 17.45 -2.23
CA VAL A 140 -8.14 18.22 -1.78
C VAL A 140 -8.37 19.73 -1.94
N GLU A 141 -9.00 20.17 -3.04
CA GLU A 141 -9.39 21.58 -3.22
C GLU A 141 -10.38 22.02 -2.13
N GLN A 142 -11.40 21.21 -1.83
CA GLN A 142 -12.35 21.47 -0.75
C GLN A 142 -11.69 21.54 0.62
N LEU A 143 -10.67 20.72 0.87
CA LEU A 143 -9.92 20.72 2.13
C LEU A 143 -9.15 22.03 2.35
N ALA A 144 -8.83 22.77 1.29
CA ALA A 144 -8.20 24.09 1.36
C ALA A 144 -9.19 25.27 1.44
N ASP A 145 -10.51 24.99 1.46
CA ASP A 145 -11.54 26.02 1.46
C ASP A 145 -11.60 26.79 2.78
N ALA A 146 -11.94 28.08 2.74
CA ALA A 146 -12.08 28.91 3.93
C ALA A 146 -13.25 28.47 4.84
N ASN A 147 -14.29 27.86 4.26
CA ASN A 147 -15.46 27.36 4.97
C ASN A 147 -15.21 25.94 5.51
N SER A 148 -15.28 25.79 6.83
CA SER A 148 -15.05 24.49 7.49
C SER A 148 -16.06 23.41 7.08
N ALA A 149 -17.29 23.77 6.73
CA ALA A 149 -18.27 22.80 6.23
C ALA A 149 -17.85 22.19 4.88
N ILE A 150 -17.27 23.01 4.00
CA ILE A 150 -16.71 22.54 2.72
C ILE A 150 -15.47 21.66 2.97
N ARG A 151 -14.59 22.07 3.90
CA ARG A 151 -13.44 21.26 4.31
C ARG A 151 -13.86 19.88 4.83
N LEU A 152 -14.88 19.82 5.70
CA LEU A 152 -15.44 18.55 6.19
C LEU A 152 -15.96 17.68 5.04
N GLY A 153 -16.65 18.25 4.05
CA GLY A 153 -17.05 17.52 2.84
C GLY A 153 -15.85 16.93 2.09
N GLY A 154 -14.76 17.69 1.99
CA GLY A 154 -13.48 17.22 1.44
C GLY A 154 -12.89 16.06 2.25
N VAL A 155 -12.87 16.16 3.59
CA VAL A 155 -12.42 15.08 4.50
C VAL A 155 -13.19 13.79 4.25
N TYR A 156 -14.53 13.82 4.29
CA TYR A 156 -15.34 12.63 4.09
C TYR A 156 -15.16 12.01 2.69
N THR A 157 -14.98 12.85 1.67
CA THR A 157 -14.69 12.38 0.31
C THR A 157 -13.33 11.68 0.24
N LEU A 158 -12.30 12.24 0.88
CA LEU A 158 -10.98 11.62 0.95
C LEU A 158 -11.02 10.29 1.72
N VAL A 159 -11.66 10.27 2.90
CA VAL A 159 -11.82 9.07 3.71
C VAL A 159 -12.51 7.96 2.92
N GLY A 160 -13.63 8.27 2.25
CA GLY A 160 -14.32 7.31 1.39
C GLY A 160 -13.47 6.82 0.22
N LEU A 161 -12.69 7.70 -0.42
CA LEU A 161 -11.76 7.30 -1.48
C LEU A 161 -10.65 6.37 -0.96
N ALA A 162 -10.13 6.60 0.25
CA ALA A 162 -9.15 5.70 0.85
C ALA A 162 -9.75 4.30 1.06
N ASP A 163 -10.97 4.22 1.59
CA ASP A 163 -11.69 2.95 1.75
C ASP A 163 -11.91 2.26 0.40
N GLU A 164 -12.34 3.00 -0.63
CA GLU A 164 -12.51 2.46 -1.98
C GLU A 164 -11.21 1.88 -2.54
N TRP A 165 -10.08 2.60 -2.41
CA TRP A 165 -8.78 2.11 -2.88
C TRP A 165 -8.30 0.88 -2.13
N LEU A 166 -8.51 0.84 -0.81
CA LEU A 166 -8.04 -0.25 0.04
C LEU A 166 -8.88 -1.52 -0.10
N THR A 167 -10.14 -1.40 -0.50
CA THR A 167 -11.07 -2.53 -0.66
C THR A 167 -11.26 -3.01 -2.09
N ASP A 168 -10.63 -2.34 -3.07
CA ASP A 168 -10.73 -2.67 -4.49
C ASP A 168 -10.07 -4.02 -4.82
N LYS A 169 -10.89 -5.06 -4.97
CA LYS A 169 -10.44 -6.45 -5.22
C LYS A 169 -9.73 -6.65 -6.55
N ASP A 170 -9.92 -5.75 -7.51
CA ASP A 170 -9.27 -5.85 -8.82
C ASP A 170 -7.82 -5.34 -8.76
N LEU A 171 -7.41 -4.73 -7.65
CA LEU A 171 -6.07 -4.23 -7.41
C LEU A 171 -5.22 -5.17 -6.56
N LYS A 172 -3.91 -5.21 -6.87
CA LYS A 172 -2.92 -5.85 -6.01
C LYS A 172 -2.78 -5.06 -4.70
N SER A 173 -2.61 -5.77 -3.58
CA SER A 173 -2.43 -5.16 -2.23
C SER A 173 -1.41 -4.03 -2.19
N LYS A 174 -0.26 -4.17 -2.86
CA LYS A 174 0.75 -3.10 -2.94
C LYS A 174 0.23 -1.80 -3.59
N LYS A 175 -0.64 -1.90 -4.60
CA LYS A 175 -1.23 -0.73 -5.27
C LYS A 175 -2.35 -0.12 -4.42
N GLN A 176 -3.18 -0.95 -3.79
CA GLN A 176 -4.19 -0.51 -2.82
C GLN A 176 -3.55 0.33 -1.71
N GLN A 177 -2.51 -0.21 -1.07
CA GLN A 177 -1.75 0.49 -0.02
C GLN A 177 -1.12 1.78 -0.54
N LYS A 178 -0.53 1.76 -1.74
CA LYS A 178 0.09 2.95 -2.33
C LYS A 178 -0.92 4.09 -2.52
N GLU A 179 -2.07 3.81 -3.13
CA GLU A 179 -3.07 4.85 -3.41
C GLU A 179 -3.78 5.31 -2.12
N GLY A 180 -4.09 4.38 -1.20
CA GLY A 180 -4.60 4.72 0.13
C GLY A 180 -3.64 5.60 0.93
N GLN A 181 -2.34 5.28 0.91
CA GLN A 181 -1.31 6.07 1.60
C GLN A 181 -1.22 7.50 1.07
N VAL A 182 -1.40 7.74 -0.24
CA VAL A 182 -1.41 9.10 -0.79
C VAL A 182 -2.51 9.94 -0.14
N ILE A 183 -3.68 9.36 0.10
CA ILE A 183 -4.79 10.05 0.75
C ILE A 183 -4.49 10.30 2.23
N ILE A 184 -4.01 9.29 2.96
CA ILE A 184 -3.62 9.43 4.37
C ILE A 184 -2.55 10.50 4.54
N ASN A 185 -1.56 10.57 3.64
CA ASN A 185 -0.53 11.60 3.67
C ASN A 185 -1.10 13.01 3.59
N ASN A 186 -2.17 13.24 2.81
CA ASN A 186 -2.83 14.55 2.74
C ASN A 186 -3.61 14.86 4.02
N LEU A 187 -4.32 13.88 4.58
CA LEU A 187 -5.03 14.04 5.84
C LEU A 187 -4.07 14.36 7.00
N CYS A 188 -2.95 13.62 7.09
CA CYS A 188 -1.87 13.89 8.03
C CYS A 188 -1.21 15.25 7.79
N ALA A 189 -0.97 15.64 6.53
CA ALA A 189 -0.44 16.96 6.19
C ALA A 189 -1.38 18.09 6.65
N TYR A 190 -2.69 17.91 6.54
CA TYR A 190 -3.66 18.87 7.05
C TYR A 190 -3.60 18.99 8.58
N ILE A 191 -3.51 17.85 9.30
CA ILE A 191 -3.31 17.85 10.77
C ILE A 191 -1.99 18.53 11.18
N ARG A 192 -0.92 18.36 10.39
CA ARG A 192 0.38 19.00 10.61
C ARG A 192 0.43 20.47 10.20
N SER A 193 -0.54 20.94 9.40
CA SER A 193 -0.49 22.30 8.89
C SER A 193 -0.46 23.32 10.04
N PRO A 194 0.42 24.34 9.99
CA PRO A 194 0.50 25.34 11.03
C PRO A 194 -0.86 25.98 11.28
N TYR A 195 -1.22 26.17 12.55
CA TYR A 195 -2.43 26.86 12.93
C TYR A 195 -2.10 28.00 13.90
N GLU A 196 -2.32 29.22 13.46
CA GLU A 196 -2.27 30.39 14.32
C GLU A 196 -3.58 30.47 15.10
N PHE A 197 -3.50 30.40 16.43
CA PHE A 197 -4.66 30.50 17.30
C PHE A 197 -5.39 31.82 17.06
N ALA A 198 -6.59 31.73 16.50
CA ALA A 198 -7.46 32.87 16.22
C ALA A 198 -8.58 32.97 17.28
N THR A 199 -9.43 33.98 17.14
CA THR A 199 -10.65 34.13 17.95
C THR A 199 -11.47 32.83 18.02
N GLY A 200 -12.19 32.63 19.13
CA GLY A 200 -12.75 31.33 19.53
C GLY A 200 -13.52 30.54 18.47
N GLN A 201 -14.29 31.19 17.59
CA GLN A 201 -15.05 30.50 16.54
C GLN A 201 -14.17 29.89 15.44
N ALA A 202 -13.11 30.59 15.01
CA ALA A 202 -12.20 30.06 13.99
C ALA A 202 -11.44 28.84 14.53
N THR A 203 -10.97 28.92 15.77
CA THR A 203 -10.32 27.81 16.47
C THR A 203 -11.28 26.64 16.65
N ALA A 204 -12.55 26.87 17.02
CA ALA A 204 -13.54 25.81 17.15
C ALA A 204 -13.82 25.08 15.82
N ARG A 205 -13.95 25.82 14.71
CA ARG A 205 -14.16 25.24 13.38
C ARG A 205 -12.96 24.44 12.90
N GLU A 206 -11.75 24.93 13.11
CA GLU A 206 -10.55 24.18 12.72
C GLU A 206 -10.35 22.93 13.59
N ARG A 207 -10.64 23.06 14.90
CA ARG A 207 -10.66 21.93 15.84
C ARG A 207 -11.57 20.83 15.34
N GLU A 208 -12.78 21.19 14.90
CA GLU A 208 -13.77 20.24 14.39
C GLU A 208 -13.24 19.46 13.18
N VAL A 209 -12.65 20.13 12.19
CA VAL A 209 -12.08 19.46 11.01
C VAL A 209 -10.97 18.49 11.39
N ARG A 210 -9.97 18.93 12.17
CA ARG A 210 -8.82 18.09 12.54
C ARG A 210 -9.20 16.93 13.44
N LYS A 211 -10.12 17.17 14.38
CA LYS A 211 -10.68 16.12 15.24
C LYS A 211 -11.45 15.09 14.42
N THR A 212 -12.24 15.52 13.42
CA THR A 212 -12.93 14.59 12.51
C THR A 212 -11.95 13.74 11.74
N ILE A 213 -10.91 14.32 11.13
CA ILE A 213 -9.87 13.53 10.43
C ILE A 213 -9.28 12.46 11.35
N PHE A 214 -8.91 12.86 12.57
CA PHE A 214 -8.31 11.93 13.52
C PHE A 214 -9.29 10.83 13.97
N ASN A 215 -10.56 11.16 14.19
CA ASN A 215 -11.61 10.19 14.54
C ASN A 215 -11.83 9.16 13.42
N GLU A 216 -11.87 9.61 12.16
CA GLU A 216 -12.04 8.70 11.01
C GLU A 216 -10.85 7.73 10.87
N ILE A 217 -9.63 8.21 11.14
CA ILE A 217 -8.43 7.36 11.26
C ILE A 217 -8.60 6.37 12.42
N SER A 218 -9.00 6.85 13.60
CA SER A 218 -9.15 6.01 14.79
C SER A 218 -10.09 4.83 14.54
N ILE A 219 -11.28 5.10 13.98
CA ILE A 219 -12.31 4.08 13.71
C ILE A 219 -11.77 2.95 12.82
N ARG A 220 -10.99 3.29 11.78
CA ARG A 220 -10.48 2.33 10.78
C ARG A 220 -9.17 1.65 11.16
N THR A 221 -8.58 2.07 12.27
CA THR A 221 -7.35 1.50 12.82
C THR A 221 -7.62 0.63 14.05
N LYS A 222 -8.89 0.50 14.48
CA LYS A 222 -9.25 -0.42 15.57
C LYS A 222 -9.03 -1.89 15.19
N GLU A 223 -8.63 -2.71 16.16
CA GLU A 223 -8.35 -4.15 15.94
C GLU A 223 -9.55 -4.91 15.35
N ASP A 224 -10.76 -4.63 15.86
CA ASP A 224 -12.02 -5.25 15.41
C ASP A 224 -12.51 -4.79 14.03
N SER A 225 -11.92 -3.74 13.45
CA SER A 225 -12.28 -3.23 12.12
C SER A 225 -12.07 -4.26 10.99
N GLN A 226 -11.37 -5.37 11.28
CA GLN A 226 -11.21 -6.47 10.32
C GLN A 226 -12.54 -7.12 9.89
N LYS A 227 -13.61 -7.01 10.69
CA LYS A 227 -14.93 -7.52 10.29
C LYS A 227 -15.56 -6.74 9.13
N ASP A 228 -15.18 -5.46 8.96
CA ASP A 228 -15.76 -4.55 7.97
C ASP A 228 -14.78 -4.11 6.86
N LYS A 229 -13.85 -4.97 6.42
CA LYS A 229 -13.00 -4.80 5.20
C LYS A 229 -12.16 -3.51 5.04
N THR A 230 -12.36 -2.45 5.80
CA THR A 230 -11.65 -1.17 5.71
C THR A 230 -10.72 -1.03 6.92
N ASN A 231 -9.53 -1.63 6.82
CA ASN A 231 -8.52 -1.55 7.86
C ASN A 231 -7.35 -0.68 7.39
N TRP A 232 -7.04 0.36 8.17
CA TRP A 232 -5.97 1.33 7.90
C TRP A 232 -4.70 1.08 8.74
N SER A 233 -4.67 0.04 9.59
CA SER A 233 -3.53 -0.32 10.45
C SER A 233 -2.22 -0.55 9.70
N ASP A 234 -2.29 -0.97 8.43
CA ASP A 234 -1.13 -1.23 7.56
C ASP A 234 -0.58 0.03 6.86
N LEU A 235 -1.13 1.21 7.15
CA LEU A 235 -0.69 2.50 6.61
C LEU A 235 0.22 3.26 7.59
N LEU A 236 1.02 4.19 7.05
CA LEU A 236 1.90 5.08 7.80
C LEU A 236 1.16 6.35 8.24
N PHE A 237 1.42 6.78 9.47
CA PHE A 237 0.83 7.98 10.05
C PHE A 237 1.93 8.93 10.56
N GLU A 238 2.00 10.11 9.94
CA GLU A 238 3.04 11.11 10.14
C GLU A 238 2.44 12.40 10.74
N PHE A 239 2.65 12.60 12.04
CA PHE A 239 2.13 13.72 12.83
C PHE A 239 3.24 14.62 13.39
N GLN A 240 4.42 14.62 12.77
CA GLN A 240 5.56 15.40 13.22
C GLN A 240 5.22 16.89 13.25
N GLY A 241 5.54 17.56 14.36
CA GLY A 241 5.23 18.97 14.58
C GLY A 241 3.74 19.31 14.66
N ALA A 242 2.83 18.33 14.65
CA ALA A 242 1.40 18.57 14.71
C ALA A 242 1.00 19.23 16.04
N VAL A 243 -0.01 20.11 15.97
CA VAL A 243 -0.56 20.79 17.15
C VAL A 243 -1.97 20.28 17.42
N PHE A 244 -2.14 19.58 18.53
CA PHE A 244 -3.41 19.02 18.99
C PHE A 244 -4.01 19.92 20.07
N PHE A 245 -4.95 20.78 19.67
CA PHE A 245 -5.67 21.72 20.53
C PHE A 245 -7.11 21.26 20.80
N TYR A 246 -7.25 19.94 20.98
CA TYR A 246 -8.45 19.21 21.36
C TYR A 246 -8.05 17.93 22.08
N GLU A 247 -8.96 17.41 22.90
CA GLU A 247 -8.77 16.09 23.51
C GLU A 247 -8.67 15.00 22.45
N LEU A 248 -7.70 14.12 22.64
CA LEU A 248 -7.47 12.96 21.82
C LEU A 248 -7.73 11.70 22.64
N ASP A 249 -8.67 10.89 22.16
CA ASP A 249 -9.00 9.61 22.76
C ASP A 249 -8.70 8.51 21.73
N LEU A 250 -7.65 7.75 22.01
CA LEU A 250 -7.16 6.65 21.21
C LEU A 250 -7.30 5.38 22.04
N GLN A 251 -8.43 4.71 21.84
CA GLN A 251 -8.73 3.44 22.48
C GLN A 251 -8.80 2.31 21.46
N ASP A 252 -8.17 1.18 21.79
CA ASP A 252 -8.28 -0.09 21.08
C ASP A 252 -7.77 -0.04 19.62
N MET A 253 -6.75 0.79 19.38
CA MET A 253 -6.14 0.99 18.06
C MET A 253 -4.96 0.03 17.82
N GLU A 254 -4.74 -0.36 16.57
CA GLU A 254 -3.59 -1.16 16.15
C GLU A 254 -2.81 -0.46 15.02
N PHE A 255 -1.52 -0.20 15.24
CA PHE A 255 -0.63 0.35 14.21
C PHE A 255 0.42 -0.67 13.81
N LYS A 256 0.32 -1.21 12.59
CA LYS A 256 1.28 -2.19 12.02
C LYS A 256 2.50 -1.55 11.41
N LYS A 257 2.41 -0.28 11.04
CA LYS A 257 3.54 0.54 10.58
C LYS A 257 3.92 1.58 11.63
N ASN A 258 5.07 2.20 11.42
CA ASN A 258 5.58 3.21 12.35
C ASN A 258 4.66 4.43 12.41
N VAL A 259 4.59 5.03 13.58
CA VAL A 259 3.84 6.27 13.83
C VAL A 259 4.78 7.31 14.42
N ASP A 260 4.70 8.54 13.94
CA ASP A 260 5.65 9.59 14.33
C ASP A 260 4.92 10.84 14.83
N PHE A 261 5.08 11.13 16.12
CA PHE A 261 4.61 12.31 16.82
C PHE A 261 5.76 13.24 17.24
N SER A 262 6.95 13.08 16.65
CA SER A 262 8.11 13.90 17.01
C SER A 262 7.80 15.39 16.90
N GLU A 263 8.20 16.17 17.90
CA GLU A 263 7.93 17.62 18.00
C GLU A 263 6.44 18.02 18.06
N ALA A 264 5.51 17.06 18.14
CA ALA A 264 4.10 17.35 18.29
C ALA A 264 3.79 18.04 19.63
N LYS A 265 2.72 18.82 19.67
CA LYS A 265 2.27 19.56 20.85
C LYS A 265 0.83 19.20 21.16
N PHE A 266 0.59 18.62 22.33
CA PHE A 266 -0.72 18.33 22.86
C PHE A 266 -1.05 19.42 23.90
N PHE A 267 -2.14 20.16 23.68
CA PHE A 267 -2.60 21.23 24.59
C PHE A 267 -3.75 20.79 25.50
N TYR A 268 -4.24 19.56 25.30
CA TYR A 268 -5.32 18.92 26.03
C TYR A 268 -4.94 17.48 26.36
N SER A 269 -5.75 16.82 27.19
CA SER A 269 -5.58 15.41 27.54
C SER A 269 -5.47 14.52 26.31
N ALA A 270 -4.49 13.61 26.35
CA ALA A 270 -4.23 12.61 25.31
C ALA A 270 -4.27 11.23 25.97
N LYS A 271 -5.28 10.43 25.61
CA LYS A 271 -5.51 9.10 26.15
C LYS A 271 -5.12 8.08 25.10
N PHE A 272 -3.99 7.42 25.30
CA PHE A 272 -3.56 6.25 24.57
C PHE A 272 -3.84 5.05 25.46
N LYS A 273 -4.96 4.36 25.24
CA LYS A 273 -5.34 3.23 26.08
C LYS A 273 -5.55 1.99 25.24
N ASN A 274 -4.98 0.86 25.69
CA ASN A 274 -5.11 -0.43 25.00
C ASN A 274 -4.72 -0.33 23.51
N ILE A 275 -3.62 0.37 23.21
CA ILE A 275 -3.12 0.50 21.84
C ILE A 275 -2.03 -0.55 21.59
N ASN A 276 -2.10 -1.20 20.44
CA ASN A 276 -1.06 -2.11 19.97
C ASN A 276 -0.20 -1.44 18.88
N PHE A 277 0.96 -0.93 19.29
CA PHE A 277 2.00 -0.45 18.38
C PHE A 277 2.88 -1.61 17.94
N LYS A 278 2.45 -2.27 16.86
CA LYS A 278 3.26 -3.30 16.19
C LYS A 278 4.41 -2.68 15.40
N GLY A 279 4.24 -1.49 14.83
CA GLY A 279 5.34 -0.64 14.36
C GLY A 279 5.99 0.14 15.51
N GLY A 280 7.14 0.76 15.26
CA GLY A 280 7.78 1.65 16.24
C GLY A 280 7.07 3.00 16.35
N VAL A 281 7.02 3.59 17.55
CA VAL A 281 6.46 4.92 17.78
C VAL A 281 7.50 5.92 18.24
N LYS A 282 7.42 7.15 17.73
CA LYS A 282 8.29 8.26 18.13
C LYS A 282 7.47 9.39 18.76
N PHE A 283 7.86 9.76 19.97
CA PHE A 283 7.43 10.95 20.70
C PHE A 283 8.65 11.85 21.03
N THR A 284 9.66 11.82 20.16
CA THR A 284 10.90 12.56 20.35
C THR A 284 10.63 14.07 20.37
N SER A 285 11.06 14.77 21.43
CA SER A 285 10.78 16.20 21.62
C SER A 285 9.30 16.59 21.61
N THR A 286 8.38 15.63 21.82
CA THR A 286 6.94 15.89 21.94
C THR A 286 6.63 16.63 23.23
N LYS A 287 5.66 17.56 23.19
CA LYS A 287 5.22 18.32 24.36
C LYS A 287 3.78 18.00 24.71
N PHE A 288 3.56 17.47 25.90
CA PHE A 288 2.26 17.34 26.52
C PHE A 288 2.10 18.51 27.50
N SER A 289 1.36 19.54 27.06
CA SER A 289 1.21 20.84 27.70
C SER A 289 -0.24 21.15 28.04
N THR A 290 -0.46 22.09 28.96
CA THR A 290 -1.79 22.62 29.28
C THR A 290 -1.94 24.00 28.65
N TYR A 291 -3.13 24.30 28.13
CA TYR A 291 -3.46 25.66 27.66
C TYR A 291 -3.80 26.61 28.83
N GLU A 292 -4.22 26.06 29.98
CA GLU A 292 -4.61 26.84 31.15
C GLU A 292 -3.62 26.66 32.31
N SER A 293 -3.34 27.78 33.01
CA SER A 293 -2.40 27.89 34.13
C SER A 293 -2.81 27.10 35.39
N THR A 294 -4.00 26.51 35.42
CA THR A 294 -4.41 25.57 36.45
C THR A 294 -3.84 24.21 36.12
N HIS A 295 -2.73 23.86 36.79
CA HIS A 295 -2.02 22.58 36.66
C HIS A 295 -2.83 21.35 37.14
N GLU A 296 -4.14 21.49 37.29
CA GLU A 296 -5.00 20.50 37.92
C GLU A 296 -5.91 19.90 36.85
N ASN A 297 -5.68 18.62 36.54
CA ASN A 297 -6.47 17.73 35.67
C ASN A 297 -6.06 17.60 34.18
N HIS A 298 -4.77 17.72 33.82
CA HIS A 298 -4.29 17.18 32.54
C HIS A 298 -3.54 15.87 32.73
N LEU A 299 -4.09 14.82 32.12
CA LEU A 299 -3.58 13.46 32.18
C LEU A 299 -3.19 13.00 30.76
N THR A 300 -1.95 12.58 30.62
CA THR A 300 -1.50 11.77 29.49
C THR A 300 -1.42 10.31 29.95
N SER A 301 -2.28 9.46 29.40
CA SER A 301 -2.29 8.04 29.74
C SER A 301 -1.80 7.24 28.54
N PHE A 302 -0.88 6.32 28.80
CA PHE A 302 -0.42 5.26 27.89
C PHE A 302 -0.83 3.89 28.43
N SER A 303 -1.88 3.82 29.26
CA SER A 303 -2.19 2.61 30.01
C SER A 303 -2.58 1.44 29.11
N ASP A 304 -2.24 0.22 29.51
CA ASP A 304 -2.56 -1.02 28.79
C ASP A 304 -1.99 -1.07 27.35
N CYS A 305 -0.98 -0.23 27.01
CA CYS A 305 -0.41 -0.19 25.68
C CYS A 305 0.71 -1.22 25.48
N PHE A 306 0.78 -1.78 24.27
CA PHE A 306 1.80 -2.73 23.84
C PHE A 306 2.66 -2.12 22.73
N PHE A 307 3.97 -2.09 22.90
CA PHE A 307 4.91 -1.51 21.96
C PHE A 307 5.97 -2.55 21.54
N GLN A 308 5.85 -3.11 20.33
CA GLN A 308 6.62 -4.30 19.92
C GLN A 308 8.01 -4.00 19.33
N ASN A 309 8.26 -2.77 18.90
CA ASN A 309 9.51 -2.36 18.25
C ASN A 309 10.29 -1.36 19.12
N SER A 310 11.30 -0.69 18.57
CA SER A 310 11.99 0.41 19.24
C SER A 310 11.12 1.66 19.31
N ASN A 311 10.97 2.21 20.52
CA ASN A 311 10.13 3.38 20.79
C ASN A 311 10.94 4.47 21.48
N SER A 312 10.67 5.73 21.15
CA SER A 312 11.40 6.87 21.71
C SER A 312 10.44 7.89 22.29
N PHE A 313 10.68 8.26 23.55
CA PHE A 313 10.16 9.43 24.25
C PHE A 313 11.30 10.40 24.58
N GLU A 314 12.41 10.30 23.84
CA GLU A 314 13.61 11.10 24.05
C GLU A 314 13.25 12.59 24.00
N ARG A 315 13.68 13.36 25.01
CA ARG A 315 13.40 14.80 25.14
C ARG A 315 11.90 15.17 25.18
N ALA A 316 11.00 14.20 25.43
CA ALA A 316 9.59 14.49 25.61
C ALA A 316 9.35 15.31 26.89
N GLU A 317 8.44 16.29 26.84
CA GLU A 317 8.07 17.14 27.98
C GLU A 317 6.64 16.86 28.42
N PHE A 318 6.48 16.35 29.66
CA PHE A 318 5.20 16.08 30.29
C PHE A 318 4.92 17.15 31.36
N ASN A 319 4.11 18.16 31.00
CA ASN A 319 3.72 19.24 31.91
C ASN A 319 2.51 18.87 32.79
N GLY A 320 1.73 17.87 32.38
CA GLY A 320 0.65 17.25 33.16
C GLY A 320 1.08 15.90 33.75
N GLU A 321 0.17 15.25 34.47
CA GLU A 321 0.42 13.90 34.98
C GLU A 321 0.55 12.90 33.83
N VAL A 322 1.45 11.92 33.97
CA VAL A 322 1.62 10.85 32.99
C VAL A 322 1.54 9.47 33.62
N GLN A 323 0.84 8.56 32.94
CA GLN A 323 0.63 7.18 33.38
C GLN A 323 1.07 6.21 32.29
N PHE A 324 2.03 5.34 32.63
CA PHE A 324 2.46 4.17 31.87
C PHE A 324 2.07 2.90 32.65
N SER A 325 0.80 2.82 33.06
CA SER A 325 0.29 1.70 33.84
C SER A 325 0.04 0.49 32.96
N ASP A 326 0.51 -0.68 33.37
CA ASP A 326 0.28 -1.95 32.68
C ASP A 326 0.74 -1.93 31.21
N THR A 327 1.83 -1.18 30.93
CA THR A 327 2.43 -1.08 29.61
C THR A 327 3.50 -2.12 29.37
N HIS A 328 3.57 -2.64 28.15
CA HIS A 328 4.61 -3.55 27.69
C HIS A 328 5.42 -2.93 26.54
N PHE A 329 6.74 -2.82 26.71
CA PHE A 329 7.67 -2.37 25.69
C PHE A 329 8.60 -3.51 25.27
N ASN A 330 8.94 -3.58 23.99
CA ASN A 330 10.11 -4.34 23.57
C ASN A 330 11.38 -3.55 23.94
N SER A 331 11.46 -2.29 23.48
CA SER A 331 12.47 -1.35 23.94
C SER A 331 11.95 0.09 23.95
N VAL A 332 12.45 0.90 24.89
CA VAL A 332 12.02 2.28 25.05
C VAL A 332 13.11 3.19 25.62
N ASP A 333 13.22 4.38 25.04
CA ASP A 333 14.13 5.43 25.48
C ASP A 333 13.37 6.66 25.99
N PHE A 334 13.57 7.00 27.25
CA PHE A 334 13.09 8.21 27.93
C PHE A 334 14.24 9.22 28.15
N GLY A 335 15.37 9.06 27.46
CA GLY A 335 16.54 9.93 27.59
C GLY A 335 16.18 11.42 27.49
N GLU A 336 16.72 12.24 28.39
CA GLU A 336 16.51 13.68 28.45
C GLU A 336 15.03 14.15 28.54
N SER A 337 14.09 13.23 28.78
CA SER A 337 12.67 13.56 29.00
C SER A 337 12.46 14.33 30.29
N ARG A 338 11.36 15.08 30.40
CA ARG A 338 11.07 15.98 31.52
C ARG A 338 9.68 15.73 32.07
N PHE A 339 9.60 15.41 33.35
CA PHE A 339 8.35 15.16 34.08
C PHE A 339 8.12 16.25 35.12
N PHE A 340 7.25 17.23 34.80
CA PHE A 340 6.96 18.37 35.68
C PHE A 340 5.88 18.07 36.72
N GLN A 341 5.12 16.99 36.53
CA GLN A 341 4.11 16.49 37.45
C GLN A 341 4.35 15.00 37.75
N LYS A 342 3.42 14.37 38.47
CA LYS A 342 3.49 12.95 38.81
C LYS A 342 3.66 12.10 37.55
N ALA A 343 4.65 11.20 37.60
CA ALA A 343 4.87 10.17 36.59
C ALA A 343 4.71 8.80 37.25
N SER A 344 3.87 7.95 36.66
CA SER A 344 3.56 6.62 37.20
C SER A 344 3.90 5.54 36.18
N PHE A 345 4.84 4.67 36.54
CA PHE A 345 5.27 3.49 35.79
C PHE A 345 4.89 2.23 36.58
N SER A 346 3.57 1.99 36.74
CA SER A 346 3.05 0.87 37.53
C SER A 346 2.88 -0.37 36.66
N ASN A 347 3.44 -1.52 37.07
CA ASN A 347 3.40 -2.75 36.26
C ASN A 347 3.96 -2.55 34.84
N PHE A 348 4.97 -1.68 34.73
CA PHE A 348 5.68 -1.45 33.48
C PHE A 348 6.58 -2.64 33.18
N ILE A 349 6.46 -3.21 31.99
CA ILE A 349 7.26 -4.34 31.51
C ILE A 349 8.08 -3.90 30.29
N SER A 350 9.36 -4.24 30.24
CA SER A 350 10.20 -4.04 29.04
C SER A 350 11.05 -5.28 28.74
N ASN A 351 11.24 -5.68 27.49
CA ASN A 351 12.12 -6.82 27.15
C ASN A 351 13.61 -6.39 27.18
N GLU A 352 13.89 -5.20 26.67
CA GLU A 352 15.20 -4.56 26.76
C GLU A 352 15.24 -3.58 27.93
N THR A 353 16.44 -3.28 28.43
CA THR A 353 16.65 -2.31 29.50
C THR A 353 16.15 -0.91 29.06
N PRO A 354 15.15 -0.32 29.74
CA PRO A 354 14.70 1.03 29.40
C PRO A 354 15.79 2.06 29.72
N SER A 355 15.94 3.07 28.86
CA SER A 355 16.87 4.18 29.10
C SER A 355 16.15 5.36 29.74
N PHE A 356 16.72 5.89 30.83
CA PHE A 356 16.31 7.14 31.50
C PHE A 356 17.47 8.12 31.60
N THR A 357 18.45 8.01 30.70
CA THR A 357 19.68 8.80 30.74
C THR A 357 19.37 10.30 30.74
N ASP A 358 19.76 10.99 31.81
CA ASP A 358 19.48 12.41 32.05
C ASP A 358 17.98 12.81 31.98
N ALA A 359 17.07 11.85 32.14
CA ALA A 359 15.66 12.15 32.36
C ALA A 359 15.50 12.96 33.66
N LEU A 360 14.58 13.93 33.67
CA LEU A 360 14.38 14.89 34.75
C LEU A 360 13.04 14.68 35.43
N PHE A 361 13.07 14.42 36.74
CA PHE A 361 11.89 14.24 37.60
C PHE A 361 11.78 15.40 38.61
N THR A 362 10.59 16.01 38.72
CA THR A 362 10.37 17.16 39.60
C THR A 362 10.51 16.81 41.08
N ILE A 363 11.14 17.68 41.86
CA ILE A 363 11.14 17.53 43.32
C ILE A 363 9.79 17.76 43.98
N TYR A 364 8.83 18.38 43.28
CA TYR A 364 7.56 18.83 43.86
C TYR A 364 6.45 17.77 43.85
N LYS A 365 6.66 16.62 43.18
CA LYS A 365 5.69 15.53 43.11
C LYS A 365 6.39 14.21 43.36
N SER A 366 5.68 13.27 43.97
CA SER A 366 6.15 11.90 44.14
C SER A 366 5.88 11.11 42.86
N HIS A 367 6.93 10.47 42.36
CA HIS A 367 6.86 9.56 41.21
C HIS A 367 6.69 8.11 41.67
N TYR A 368 6.18 7.26 40.80
CA TYR A 368 5.99 5.84 41.11
C TYR A 368 6.67 4.97 40.05
N PHE A 369 7.56 4.09 40.49
CA PHE A 369 8.35 3.23 39.63
C PHE A 369 8.20 1.77 40.08
N ARG A 370 7.57 0.95 39.25
CA ARG A 370 7.48 -0.50 39.45
C ARG A 370 7.75 -1.20 38.12
N PHE A 371 9.03 -1.35 37.84
CA PHE A 371 9.54 -1.95 36.62
C PHE A 371 9.72 -3.46 36.75
N LYS A 372 9.42 -4.17 35.68
CA LYS A 372 9.84 -5.55 35.44
C LYS A 372 10.50 -5.59 34.07
N TYR A 373 11.56 -6.37 33.90
CA TYR A 373 12.08 -6.64 32.57
C TYR A 373 12.43 -8.12 32.39
N ASP A 374 12.11 -8.64 31.21
CA ASP A 374 12.32 -10.04 30.84
C ASP A 374 13.53 -10.12 29.90
N LEU A 375 14.62 -10.76 30.34
CA LEU A 375 15.75 -11.04 29.44
C LEU A 375 15.28 -12.01 28.33
N PRO A 376 15.62 -11.77 27.05
CA PRO A 376 15.36 -12.74 26.00
C PRO A 376 16.11 -14.06 26.31
N ASP A 377 15.35 -15.16 26.24
CA ASP A 377 15.74 -16.55 26.55
C ASP A 377 17.17 -16.89 26.14
N SER A 378 18.12 -16.74 27.07
CA SER A 378 19.41 -17.41 26.98
C SER A 378 20.15 -17.57 28.31
N ILE A 379 19.76 -16.87 29.39
CA ILE A 379 20.29 -17.12 30.73
C ILE A 379 19.20 -16.78 31.77
N ILE A 380 18.22 -17.67 31.96
CA ILE A 380 17.42 -17.67 33.19
C ILE A 380 18.05 -18.73 34.09
N PRO A 381 18.80 -18.36 35.16
CA PRO A 381 19.08 -19.29 36.23
C PRO A 381 17.72 -19.75 36.76
N SER A 382 17.46 -21.05 36.67
CA SER A 382 16.22 -21.66 37.13
C SER A 382 15.96 -21.28 38.59
N GLY A 383 15.09 -20.31 38.83
CA GLY A 383 14.63 -19.95 40.18
C GLY A 383 14.31 -18.48 40.46
N ASP A 384 14.79 -17.51 39.69
CA ASP A 384 14.75 -16.11 40.14
C ASP A 384 13.68 -15.24 39.49
N SER A 385 13.11 -14.38 40.33
CA SER A 385 12.09 -13.37 40.02
C SER A 385 12.49 -12.51 38.81
N PRO A 386 11.51 -11.97 38.05
CA PRO A 386 11.81 -11.05 36.94
C PRO A 386 12.77 -9.96 37.41
N LEU A 387 13.79 -9.68 36.61
CA LEU A 387 14.78 -8.69 36.97
C LEU A 387 14.09 -7.32 37.09
N VAL A 388 14.43 -6.60 38.16
CA VAL A 388 13.85 -5.29 38.47
C VAL A 388 14.83 -4.22 37.99
N PHE A 389 14.36 -3.29 37.16
CA PHE A 389 15.19 -2.16 36.74
C PHE A 389 15.51 -1.29 37.96
N PRO A 390 16.79 -0.97 38.22
CA PRO A 390 17.18 -0.36 39.47
C PRO A 390 16.72 1.10 39.56
N VAL A 391 16.09 1.42 40.70
CA VAL A 391 15.84 2.77 41.16
C VAL A 391 16.78 3.07 42.32
N TYR A 392 17.26 4.30 42.40
CA TYR A 392 18.21 4.71 43.43
C TYR A 392 17.67 5.88 44.22
N PRO A 393 17.85 5.89 45.55
CA PRO A 393 17.54 7.05 46.37
C PRO A 393 18.49 8.19 46.00
N ILE A 394 17.94 9.38 45.78
CA ILE A 394 18.71 10.59 45.56
C ILE A 394 18.12 11.72 46.37
N GLU A 395 18.98 12.56 46.93
CA GLU A 395 18.59 13.73 47.69
C GLU A 395 18.94 15.00 46.93
N PHE A 396 17.97 15.91 46.82
CA PHE A 396 18.16 17.21 46.18
C PHE A 396 17.25 18.26 46.83
N LYS A 397 17.83 19.37 47.31
CA LYS A 397 17.12 20.47 47.99
C LYS A 397 16.14 19.97 49.09
N ASN A 398 16.62 19.10 49.98
CA ASN A 398 15.83 18.48 51.07
C ASN A 398 14.67 17.59 50.62
N ASN A 399 14.65 17.17 49.34
CA ASN A 399 13.72 16.16 48.85
C ASN A 399 14.50 14.89 48.55
N SER A 400 14.09 13.78 49.18
CA SER A 400 14.63 12.45 48.91
C SER A 400 13.59 11.65 48.14
N GLN A 401 13.96 11.13 46.98
CA GLN A 401 13.10 10.30 46.14
C GLN A 401 13.91 9.17 45.50
N GLU A 402 13.26 8.04 45.23
CA GLU A 402 13.84 6.98 44.41
C GLU A 402 13.50 7.23 42.95
N ILE A 403 14.53 7.28 42.09
CA ILE A 403 14.37 7.53 40.66
C ILE A 403 15.17 6.52 39.81
N PRO A 404 14.80 6.31 38.52
CA PRO A 404 15.52 5.43 37.61
C PRO A 404 17.03 5.70 37.55
N LYS A 405 17.84 4.65 37.39
CA LYS A 405 19.28 4.78 37.13
C LYS A 405 19.57 5.79 36.01
N TYR A 406 20.60 6.62 36.20
CA TYR A 406 21.06 7.68 35.30
C TYR A 406 20.10 8.85 35.07
N SER A 407 18.94 8.87 35.73
CA SER A 407 18.07 10.05 35.78
C SER A 407 18.49 11.03 36.88
N ARG A 408 17.81 12.18 36.96
CA ARG A 408 18.09 13.25 37.92
C ARG A 408 16.80 13.85 38.47
N LEU A 409 16.87 14.36 39.70
CA LEU A 409 15.87 15.31 40.19
C LEU A 409 16.19 16.72 39.67
N PHE A 410 15.16 17.53 39.45
CA PHE A 410 15.32 18.94 39.10
C PHE A 410 14.31 19.82 39.82
N ASP A 411 14.62 21.11 39.90
CA ASP A 411 13.72 22.14 40.40
C ASP A 411 13.09 22.89 39.21
N PRO A 412 11.81 22.63 38.85
CA PRO A 412 11.12 23.34 37.78
C PRO A 412 11.11 24.87 37.91
N LYS A 413 11.21 25.42 39.13
CA LYS A 413 11.18 26.87 39.37
C LYS A 413 12.54 27.53 39.14
N SER A 414 13.60 26.75 39.02
CA SER A 414 14.99 27.22 38.82
C SER A 414 15.36 27.49 37.35
N LYS A 415 14.37 27.51 36.45
CA LYS A 415 14.61 27.63 35.02
C LYS A 415 15.42 28.88 34.68
N ASN A 416 16.61 28.70 34.11
CA ASN A 416 17.40 29.79 33.57
C ASN A 416 16.71 30.34 32.30
N GLN A 417 16.47 31.65 32.25
CA GLN A 417 15.75 32.27 31.15
C GLN A 417 16.57 32.36 29.85
N GLU A 418 17.90 32.37 29.94
CA GLU A 418 18.80 32.47 28.78
C GLU A 418 19.10 31.09 28.19
N THR A 419 19.43 30.10 29.03
CA THR A 419 19.81 28.76 28.55
C THR A 419 18.63 27.79 28.49
N GLY A 420 17.55 28.05 29.24
CA GLY A 420 16.42 27.13 29.39
C GLY A 420 16.70 25.92 30.29
N ASP A 421 17.88 25.85 30.91
CA ASP A 421 18.28 24.78 31.81
C ASP A 421 17.65 24.94 33.20
N TYR A 422 17.64 23.83 33.95
CA TYR A 422 17.18 23.79 35.33
C TYR A 422 18.34 23.37 36.23
N GLU A 423 18.33 23.86 37.47
CA GLU A 423 19.13 23.25 38.53
C GLU A 423 18.67 21.81 38.73
N LYS A 424 19.64 20.90 38.75
CA LYS A 424 19.44 19.46 38.78
C LYS A 424 20.44 18.79 39.71
N SER A 425 20.05 17.64 40.24
CA SER A 425 20.92 16.80 41.04
C SER A 425 22.06 16.18 40.20
N GLU A 426 22.96 15.49 40.89
CA GLU A 426 23.81 14.47 40.26
C GLU A 426 22.94 13.35 39.65
N ARG A 427 23.56 12.47 38.85
CA ARG A 427 22.87 11.31 38.30
C ARG A 427 22.70 10.25 39.39
N ALA A 428 21.51 9.65 39.45
CA ALA A 428 21.28 8.43 40.22
C ALA A 428 22.17 7.28 39.71
N GLN A 429 22.93 6.61 40.59
CA GLN A 429 23.92 5.59 40.23
C GLN A 429 23.78 4.30 41.02
#